data_AF-A0A239A8X6-F1
#
_entry.id   AF-A0A239A8X6-F1
#
_cell.length_a   1.000
_cell.length_b   1.000
_cell.length_c   1.000
_cell.angle_alpha   90.00
_cell.angle_beta   90.00
_cell.angle_gamma   90.00
#
_symmetry.space_group_name_H-M   'P 1'
#
loop_
_entity.id
_entity.type
_entity.pdbx_description
1 polymer ?
#
loop_
_entity_poly.entity_id
_entity_poly.type
_entity_poly.pdbx_seq_one_letter_code
_entity_poly.pdbx_strand_id
1 'polypeptide(L)'
;MAGSAGRGVVRGAVRLAAAAGVALSPAGAVLRYCRISRLSRVGRRERPVVRYQHPAPGGLLRADVMKLGNIPAAGGWRFLGRVQGRTNRHLGVAAPATDTGSR
;
A
#
# COMPACT_ATOMS: atom_id res chain seq x y z
N MET A 1 12.19 7.55 7.86
CA MET A 1 13.20 6.68 7.20
C MET A 1 13.00 6.77 5.69
N ALA A 2 13.79 7.61 5.02
CA ALA A 2 13.59 7.98 3.62
C ALA A 2 14.00 6.84 2.66
N GLY A 3 13.16 6.63 1.63
CA GLY A 3 13.23 5.52 0.70
C GLY A 3 14.46 5.56 -0.21
N SER A 4 15.20 4.45 -0.23
CA SER A 4 16.41 4.28 -1.05
C SER A 4 16.09 3.89 -2.51
N ALA A 5 15.37 4.75 -3.22
CA ALA A 5 14.92 4.49 -4.59
C ALA A 5 16.06 4.48 -5.65
N GLY A 6 17.29 4.86 -5.29
CA GLY A 6 18.43 4.95 -6.22
C GLY A 6 19.30 3.71 -6.38
N ARG A 7 19.20 2.69 -5.51
CA ARG A 7 20.16 1.57 -5.48
C ARG A 7 19.90 0.45 -6.52
N GLY A 8 18.75 0.46 -7.17
CA GLY A 8 18.37 -0.57 -8.15
C GLY A 8 19.08 -0.41 -9.51
N VAL A 9 19.24 0.83 -9.97
CA VAL A 9 19.84 1.13 -11.29
C VAL A 9 21.33 0.80 -11.29
N VAL A 10 22.04 1.18 -10.21
CA VAL A 10 23.49 0.96 -10.08
C VAL A 10 23.83 -0.53 -10.12
N ARG A 11 23.08 -1.37 -9.40
CA ARG A 11 23.33 -2.83 -9.37
C ARG A 11 23.05 -3.52 -10.72
N GLY A 12 22.00 -3.11 -11.43
CA GLY A 12 21.71 -3.63 -12.77
C GLY A 12 22.78 -3.22 -13.79
N ALA A 13 23.20 -1.95 -13.75
CA ALA A 13 24.24 -1.44 -14.62
C ALA A 13 25.59 -2.14 -14.37
N VAL A 14 25.94 -2.43 -13.11
CA VAL A 14 27.18 -3.14 -12.76
C VAL A 14 27.20 -4.56 -13.35
N ARG A 15 26.09 -5.31 -13.23
CA ARG A 15 26.01 -6.67 -13.79
C ARG A 15 26.06 -6.68 -15.32
N LEU A 16 25.36 -5.75 -15.97
CA LEU A 16 25.36 -5.63 -17.44
C LEU A 16 26.73 -5.18 -17.96
N ALA A 17 27.38 -4.23 -17.29
CA ALA A 17 28.75 -3.81 -17.58
C ALA A 17 29.74 -4.98 -17.51
N ALA A 18 29.69 -5.78 -16.44
CA ALA A 18 30.55 -6.94 -16.27
C ALA A 18 30.32 -8.03 -17.33
N ALA A 19 29.07 -8.29 -17.71
CA ALA A 19 28.74 -9.32 -18.70
C ALA A 19 29.06 -8.90 -20.15
N ALA A 20 28.90 -7.61 -20.48
CA ALA A 20 29.08 -7.10 -21.83
C ALA A 20 30.45 -6.44 -22.07
N GLY A 21 31.30 -6.33 -21.04
CA GLY A 21 32.62 -5.70 -21.14
C GLY A 21 32.56 -4.19 -21.39
N VAL A 22 31.45 -3.52 -21.04
CA VAL A 22 31.25 -2.08 -21.25
C VAL A 22 31.37 -1.30 -19.95
N ALA A 23 31.68 -0.01 -20.03
CA ALA A 23 31.68 0.87 -18.87
C ALA A 23 30.29 0.99 -18.23
N LEU A 24 30.26 1.38 -16.94
CA LEU A 24 29.04 1.51 -16.15
C LEU A 24 28.05 2.55 -16.72
N SER A 25 28.57 3.64 -17.28
CA SER A 25 27.75 4.74 -17.83
C SER A 25 26.91 4.30 -19.04
N PRO A 26 27.49 3.65 -20.08
CA PRO A 26 26.73 3.01 -21.16
C PRO A 26 25.72 1.98 -20.66
N ALA A 27 26.11 1.09 -19.74
CA ALA A 27 25.22 0.07 -19.20
C ALA A 27 23.99 0.69 -18.51
N GLY A 28 24.20 1.76 -17.72
CA GLY A 28 23.13 2.52 -17.10
C GLY A 28 22.25 3.26 -18.11
N ALA A 29 22.82 3.76 -19.21
CA ALA A 29 22.09 4.42 -20.29
C ALA A 29 21.16 3.44 -21.04
N VAL A 30 21.65 2.25 -21.39
CA VAL A 30 20.86 1.19 -22.05
C VAL A 30 19.68 0.77 -21.16
N LEU A 31 19.90 0.55 -19.86
CA LEU A 31 18.82 0.19 -18.95
C LEU A 31 17.76 1.29 -18.82
N ARG A 32 18.15 2.57 -18.90
CA ARG A 32 17.19 3.70 -18.93
C ARG A 32 16.45 3.76 -20.26
N TYR A 33 17.15 3.60 -21.38
CA TYR A 33 16.59 3.60 -22.73
C TYR A 33 15.54 2.49 -22.90
N CYS A 34 15.88 1.25 -22.51
CA CYS A 34 14.96 0.11 -22.57
C CYS A 34 13.86 0.17 -21.48
N ARG A 35 13.88 1.16 -20.58
CA ARG A 35 12.95 1.31 -19.44
C ARG A 35 12.94 0.12 -18.46
N ILE A 36 14.02 -0.67 -18.44
CA ILE A 36 14.23 -1.86 -17.56
C ILE A 36 15.07 -1.49 -16.32
N SER A 37 15.38 -0.21 -16.14
CA SER A 37 16.28 0.34 -15.11
C SER A 37 15.89 0.09 -13.65
N ARG A 38 14.70 -0.45 -13.37
CA ARG A 38 14.31 -0.83 -12.01
C ARG A 38 14.49 -2.34 -11.83
N LEU A 39 15.57 -2.73 -11.17
CA LEU A 39 15.81 -4.11 -10.72
C LEU A 39 14.66 -4.67 -9.87
N SER A 40 13.79 -3.83 -9.30
CA SER A 40 12.55 -4.27 -8.63
C SER A 40 11.55 -4.97 -9.56
N ARG A 41 11.70 -4.86 -10.89
CA ARG A 41 10.88 -5.56 -11.89
C ARG A 41 11.47 -6.89 -12.38
N VAL A 42 12.78 -7.12 -12.22
CA VAL A 42 13.49 -8.27 -12.83
C VAL A 42 14.28 -9.09 -11.78
N GLY A 43 14.47 -8.57 -10.58
CA GLY A 43 15.11 -9.29 -9.48
C GLY A 43 14.16 -10.30 -8.86
N ARG A 44 14.50 -11.59 -8.98
CA ARG A 44 14.01 -12.64 -8.08
C ARG A 44 14.16 -12.11 -6.65
N ARG A 45 13.07 -12.05 -5.88
CA ARG A 45 13.11 -11.67 -4.46
C ARG A 45 14.12 -12.60 -3.77
N GLU A 46 15.23 -12.06 -3.30
CA GLU A 46 16.23 -12.80 -2.48
C GLU A 46 15.69 -13.15 -1.09
N ARG A 47 14.50 -12.66 -0.74
CA ARG A 47 13.87 -13.01 0.54
C ARG A 47 13.24 -14.39 0.44
N PRO A 48 13.53 -15.30 1.38
CA PRO A 48 12.84 -16.59 1.44
C PRO A 48 11.34 -16.36 1.53
N VAL A 49 10.57 -17.25 0.91
CA VAL A 49 9.12 -17.23 1.01
C VAL A 49 8.75 -17.46 2.48
N VAL A 50 8.25 -16.42 3.16
CA VAL A 50 7.78 -16.54 4.54
C VAL A 50 6.38 -17.13 4.51
N ARG A 51 6.25 -18.39 4.91
CA ARG A 51 4.95 -19.07 5.05
C ARG A 51 4.48 -18.92 6.49
N TYR A 52 3.42 -18.12 6.69
CA TYR A 52 2.74 -18.05 7.98
C TYR A 52 1.97 -19.35 8.20
N GLN A 53 2.30 -20.09 9.25
CA GLN A 53 1.58 -21.29 9.68
C GLN A 53 1.09 -21.06 11.11
N HIS A 54 -0.14 -21.48 11.39
CA HIS A 54 -0.71 -21.44 12.73
C HIS A 54 -1.25 -22.84 13.08
N PRO A 55 -0.96 -23.37 14.28
CA PRO A 55 -1.33 -24.73 14.67
C PRO A 55 -2.84 -24.91 14.85
N ALA A 56 -3.53 -23.87 15.33
CA ALA A 56 -4.99 -23.92 15.51
C ALA A 56 -5.73 -23.38 14.27
N PRO A 57 -6.89 -23.96 13.92
CA PRO A 57 -7.76 -23.42 12.88
C PRO A 57 -8.14 -21.96 13.22
N GLY A 58 -8.12 -21.09 12.21
CA GLY A 58 -8.49 -19.68 12.35
C GLY A 58 -7.37 -18.72 12.79
N GLY A 59 -6.21 -19.19 13.24
CA GLY A 59 -5.15 -18.26 13.72
C GLY A 59 -4.42 -17.45 12.65
N LEU A 60 -4.73 -17.69 11.36
CA LEU A 60 -4.34 -16.82 10.25
C LEU A 60 -5.50 -15.97 9.73
N LEU A 61 -6.72 -16.21 10.19
CA LEU A 61 -7.91 -15.53 9.72
C LEU A 61 -8.15 -14.27 10.55
N ARG A 62 -8.15 -13.11 9.89
CA ARG A 62 -8.66 -11.88 10.48
C ARG A 62 -10.07 -11.64 9.99
N ALA A 63 -11.05 -11.81 10.87
CA ALA A 63 -12.42 -11.41 10.61
C ALA A 63 -12.64 -9.99 11.14
N ASP A 64 -12.85 -9.03 10.24
CA ASP A 64 -13.26 -7.67 10.61
C ASP A 64 -14.78 -7.53 10.42
N VAL A 65 -15.46 -6.91 11.39
CA VAL A 65 -16.88 -6.56 11.26
C VAL A 65 -16.98 -5.10 10.81
N MET A 66 -17.52 -4.87 9.60
CA MET A 66 -17.80 -3.53 9.12
C MET A 66 -19.19 -3.07 9.57
N LYS A 67 -19.25 -1.97 10.33
CA LYS A 67 -20.50 -1.35 10.79
C LYS A 67 -20.98 -0.26 9.83
N LEU A 68 -21.48 -0.66 8.66
CA LEU A 68 -21.97 0.31 7.65
C LEU A 68 -23.20 1.10 8.13
N GLY A 69 -24.06 0.50 8.96
CA GLY A 69 -25.23 1.18 9.52
C GLY A 69 -24.92 2.27 10.55
N ASN A 70 -23.66 2.43 10.96
CA ASN A 70 -23.22 3.51 11.86
C ASN A 70 -22.63 4.72 11.11
N ILE A 71 -22.78 4.75 9.79
CA ILE A 71 -22.39 5.90 8.97
C ILE A 71 -23.65 6.77 8.86
N PRO A 72 -23.68 7.98 9.45
CA PRO A 72 -24.83 8.86 9.30
C PRO A 72 -24.98 9.29 7.83
N ALA A 73 -26.20 9.66 7.41
CA ALA A 73 -26.48 10.09 6.03
C ALA A 73 -25.60 11.27 5.58
N ALA A 74 -25.25 12.16 6.51
CA ALA A 74 -24.29 13.25 6.30
C ALA A 74 -22.83 12.78 6.16
N GLY A 75 -22.55 11.47 6.16
CA GLY A 75 -21.23 10.90 5.90
C GLY A 75 -20.39 10.63 7.15
N GLY A 76 -19.25 9.95 6.96
CA GLY A 76 -18.35 9.57 8.06
C GLY A 76 -17.52 10.73 8.61
N TRP A 77 -16.60 10.43 9.52
CA TRP A 77 -15.69 11.39 10.17
C TRP A 77 -14.83 12.24 9.20
N ARG A 78 -14.70 11.80 7.94
CA ARG A 78 -14.02 12.57 6.89
C ARG A 78 -14.84 13.79 6.43
N PHE A 79 -16.16 13.76 6.60
CA PHE A 79 -17.08 14.85 6.29
C PHE A 79 -17.49 15.62 7.55
N LEU A 80 -17.83 14.91 8.63
CA LEU A 80 -18.33 15.52 9.89
C LEU A 80 -17.22 15.90 10.89
N GLY A 81 -15.97 15.60 10.59
CA GLY A 81 -14.85 15.81 11.50
C GLY A 81 -14.65 14.70 12.55
N ARG A 82 -13.48 14.71 13.17
CA ARG A 82 -13.02 13.63 14.08
C ARG A 82 -13.77 13.59 15.42
N VAL A 83 -14.22 14.73 15.93
CA VAL A 83 -14.95 14.82 17.20
C VAL A 83 -16.28 14.08 17.07
N GLN A 84 -17.11 14.47 16.09
CA GLN A 84 -18.39 13.81 15.82
C GLN A 84 -18.21 12.33 15.45
N GLY A 85 -17.19 12.00 14.66
CA GLY A 85 -16.88 10.61 14.29
C GLY A 85 -16.53 9.70 15.46
N ARG A 86 -15.94 10.23 16.55
CA ARG A 86 -15.66 9.46 17.78
C ARG A 86 -16.94 9.17 18.55
N THR A 87 -17.84 10.14 18.67
CA THR A 87 -19.15 9.94 19.30
C THR A 87 -19.97 8.91 18.54
N ASN A 88 -20.06 9.06 17.22
CA ASN A 88 -20.86 8.17 16.38
C ASN A 88 -20.38 6.72 16.44
N ARG A 89 -19.08 6.44 16.62
CA ARG A 89 -18.54 5.06 16.74
C ARG A 89 -19.27 4.19 17.78
N HIS A 90 -19.79 4.81 18.84
CA HIS A 90 -20.47 4.13 19.95
C HIS A 90 -22.00 4.16 19.84
N LEU A 91 -22.55 5.06 19.03
CA LEU A 91 -23.96 5.11 18.76
C LEU A 91 -24.32 3.96 17.81
N GLY A 92 -25.46 3.31 18.05
CA GLY A 92 -26.03 2.31 17.14
C GLY A 92 -26.45 2.96 15.81
N VAL A 93 -27.30 2.31 15.02
CA VAL A 93 -27.91 2.95 13.84
C VAL A 93 -28.58 4.25 14.29
N ALA A 94 -27.95 5.39 13.99
CA ALA A 94 -28.56 6.68 14.22
C ALA A 94 -29.78 6.75 13.29
N ALA A 95 -30.94 7.07 13.85
CA ALA A 95 -32.15 7.32 13.07
C ALA A 95 -31.82 8.29 11.92
N PRO A 96 -32.42 8.12 10.72
CA PRO A 96 -32.17 9.03 9.63
C PRO A 96 -32.46 10.44 10.14
N ALA A 97 -31.48 11.33 10.07
CA ALA A 97 -31.72 12.74 10.28
C ALA A 97 -32.75 13.14 9.23
N THR A 98 -34.00 13.32 9.66
CA THR A 98 -35.05 13.86 8.83
C THR A 98 -34.57 15.23 8.39
N ASP A 99 -34.37 15.39 7.08
CA ASP A 99 -34.25 16.68 6.45
C ASP A 99 -35.57 17.42 6.67
N THR A 100 -35.69 18.09 7.82
CA THR A 100 -36.70 19.13 7.99
C THR A 100 -36.17 20.32 7.21
N GLY A 101 -36.43 20.32 5.91
CA GLY A 101 -36.32 21.50 5.07
C GLY A 101 -37.21 22.59 5.66
N SER A 102 -36.61 23.50 6.44
CA SER A 102 -37.24 24.77 6.80
C SER A 102 -37.01 25.75 5.65
N ARG A 103 -38.14 26.23 5.11
CA ARG A 103 -38.25 27.57 4.53
C ARG A 103 -37.66 28.63 5.46
#